data_AF-A0A9E5HK90-F1
#
_entry.id   AF-A0A9E5HK90-F1
#
_cell.length_a   1.000
_cell.length_b   1.000
_cell.length_c   1.000
_cell.angle_alpha   90.00
_cell.angle_beta   90.00
_cell.angle_gamma   90.00
#
_symmetry.space_group_name_H-M   'P 1'
#
loop_
_entity.id
_entity.type
_entity.pdbx_description
1 polymer ?
#
loop_
_entity_poly.entity_id
_entity_poly.type
_entity_poly.pdbx_seq_one_letter_code
_entity_poly.pdbx_strand_id
1 'polypeptide(L)' 'MVNDYVGDIPFSVTFCPLCNFAIVFDRHVQGQVLNFGVTGQLRNSDMVMYDRQTFTSWEQAVGQDIVGN' A
#
# COMPACT_ATOMS: atom_id res chain seq x y z
N MET A 1 -1.79 2.28 -8.80
CA MET A 1 -1.43 1.14 -7.95
C MET A 1 -1.82 -0.14 -8.67
N VAL A 2 -0.98 -1.17 -8.61
CA VAL A 2 -1.22 -2.49 -9.21
C VAL A 2 -0.89 -3.55 -8.15
N ASN A 3 -1.79 -4.51 -7.93
CA ASN A 3 -1.57 -5.66 -7.06
C ASN A 3 -1.41 -6.89 -7.97
N ASP A 4 -0.28 -7.59 -7.91
CA ASP A 4 0.04 -8.70 -8.82
C ASP A 4 0.95 -9.74 -8.14
N TYR A 5 1.42 -10.74 -8.90
CA TYR A 5 2.25 -11.85 -8.45
C TYR A 5 3.46 -12.10 -9.37
N VAL A 6 4.62 -12.40 -8.77
CA VAL A 6 5.74 -13.04 -9.49
C VAL A 6 5.89 -14.46 -8.94
N GLY A 7 5.42 -15.45 -9.71
CA GLY A 7 5.23 -16.80 -9.16
C GLY A 7 4.24 -16.75 -7.99
N ASP A 8 4.67 -17.24 -6.82
CA ASP A 8 3.86 -17.23 -5.60
C ASP A 8 4.12 -16.00 -4.69
N ILE A 9 4.92 -15.03 -5.14
CA ILE A 9 5.24 -13.83 -4.36
C ILE A 9 4.22 -12.72 -4.70
N PRO A 10 3.29 -12.37 -3.80
CA PRO A 10 2.37 -11.28 -4.00
C PRO A 10 3.06 -9.94 -3.78
N PHE A 11 2.93 -9.02 -4.73
CA PHE A 11 3.49 -7.67 -4.61
C PHE A 11 2.49 -6.58 -5.01
N SER A 12 2.71 -5.37 -4.49
CA SER A 12 1.97 -4.17 -4.88
C SER A 12 2.93 -3.11 -5.38
N VAL A 13 2.70 -2.61 -6.60
CA VAL A 13 3.43 -1.47 -7.17
C VAL A 13 2.61 -0.22 -6.99
N THR A 14 3.25 0.80 -6.44
CA THR A 14 2.63 2.08 -6.15
C THR A 14 3.50 3.24 -6.63
N PHE A 15 2.87 4.33 -7.04
CA PHE A 15 3.50 5.54 -7.51
C PHE A 15 2.76 6.75 -6.92
N CYS A 16 3.49 7.60 -6.21
CA CYS A 16 2.98 8.88 -5.70
C CYS A 16 3.40 9.99 -6.69
N PRO A 17 2.47 10.61 -7.45
CA PRO A 17 2.81 11.65 -8.42
C PRO A 17 3.33 12.94 -7.75
N LEU A 18 2.94 13.21 -6.51
CA LEU A 18 3.40 14.39 -5.76
C LEU A 18 4.81 14.19 -5.17
N CYS A 19 5.14 12.96 -4.82
CA CYS A 19 6.41 12.57 -4.23
C CYS A 19 7.46 12.20 -5.28
N ASN A 20 7.00 11.93 -6.52
CA ASN A 20 7.81 11.55 -7.68
C ASN A 20 8.68 10.29 -7.47
N PHE A 21 8.14 9.30 -6.76
CA PHE A 21 8.79 8.01 -6.62
C PHE A 21 7.78 6.86 -6.68
N ALA A 22 8.28 5.68 -7.04
CA ALA A 22 7.56 4.42 -7.01
C ALA A 22 8.16 3.49 -5.96
N ILE A 23 7.31 2.69 -5.32
CA ILE A 23 7.72 1.66 -4.35
C ILE A 23 7.00 0.36 -4.69
N VAL A 24 7.68 -0.76 -4.45
CA VAL A 24 7.12 -2.10 -4.53
C VAL A 24 7.11 -2.71 -3.13
N PHE A 25 5.96 -3.18 -2.69
CA PHE A 25 5.79 -3.83 -1.39
C PHE A 25 5.48 -5.31 -1.54
N ASP A 26 6.05 -6.14 -0.67
CA ASP A 26 5.48 -7.46 -0.36
C ASP A 26 4.12 -7.25 0.33
N ARG A 27 3.13 -8.03 -0.08
CA ARG A 27 1.75 -7.92 0.43
C ARG A 27 1.44 -8.86 1.59
N HIS A 28 2.40 -9.68 2.01
CA HIS A 28 2.28 -10.50 3.20
C HIS A 28 2.36 -9.63 4.46
N VAL A 29 1.21 -9.47 5.11
CA VAL A 29 1.10 -8.76 6.38
C VAL A 29 0.42 -9.69 7.36
N GLN A 30 1.10 -10.00 8.47
CA GLN A 30 0.58 -10.84 9.55
C GLN A 30 -0.02 -12.19 9.06
N GLY A 31 0.63 -12.82 8.07
CA GLY A 31 0.21 -14.11 7.51
C GLY A 31 -0.97 -14.03 6.53
N GLN A 32 -1.41 -12.83 6.15
CA GLN A 32 -2.43 -12.59 5.14
C GLN A 32 -1.86 -11.88 3.92
N VAL A 33 -2.40 -12.16 2.74
CA VAL A 33 -2.10 -11.40 1.53
C VAL A 33 -3.11 -10.28 1.41
N LEU A 34 -2.67 -9.03 1.64
CA LEU A 34 -3.53 -7.86 1.55
C LEU A 34 -3.70 -7.39 0.10
N ASN A 35 -4.81 -6.71 -0.19
CA ASN A 35 -5.04 -6.05 -1.49
C ASN A 35 -5.17 -4.56 -1.24
N PHE A 36 -4.26 -3.79 -1.82
CA PHE A 36 -4.23 -2.35 -1.58
C PHE A 36 -5.02 -1.56 -2.62
N GLY A 37 -5.55 -0.42 -2.20
CA GLY A 37 -6.08 0.63 -3.05
C GLY A 37 -5.57 2.00 -2.61
N VAL A 38 -6.02 3.03 -3.32
CA VAL A 38 -5.69 4.44 -3.01
C VAL A 38 -6.92 5.11 -2.38
N THR A 39 -6.74 5.81 -1.27
CA THR A 39 -7.86 6.51 -0.60
C THR A 39 -8.21 7.84 -1.26
N GLY A 40 -7.28 8.40 -2.04
CA GLY A 40 -7.33 9.78 -2.53
C GLY A 40 -6.89 10.82 -1.49
N GLN A 41 -6.54 10.39 -0.27
CA GLN A 41 -6.05 11.27 0.79
C GLN A 41 -4.53 11.35 0.80
N LEU A 42 -4.02 12.41 1.41
CA LEU A 42 -2.60 12.67 1.56
C LEU A 42 -2.26 12.89 3.03
N ARG A 43 -1.09 12.42 3.45
CA ARG A 43 -0.49 12.72 4.75
C ARG A 43 0.95 13.16 4.52
N ASN A 44 1.33 14.34 5.01
CA ASN A 44 2.67 14.91 4.75
C ASN A 44 3.04 14.96 3.25
N SER A 45 2.05 15.24 2.39
CA SER A 45 2.17 15.17 0.92
C SER A 45 2.42 13.78 0.34
N ASP A 46 2.45 12.74 1.17
CA ASP A 46 2.52 11.33 0.76
C ASP A 46 1.13 10.73 0.58
N MET A 47 1.01 9.79 -0.36
CA MET A 47 -0.25 9.11 -0.67
C MET A 47 -0.63 8.14 0.44
N VAL A 48 -1.90 8.16 0.86
CA VAL A 48 -2.43 7.15 1.79
C VAL A 48 -3.06 6.00 0.99
N MET A 49 -2.58 4.79 1.25
CA MET A 49 -3.13 3.54 0.74
C MET A 49 -4.17 3.00 1.73
N TYR A 50 -5.10 2.17 1.27
CA TYR A 50 -5.94 1.35 2.16
C TYR A 50 -5.85 -0.11 1.75
N ASP A 51 -6.05 -1.02 2.67
CA ASP A 51 -6.25 -2.43 2.35
C ASP A 51 -7.76 -2.78 2.32
N ARG A 52 -8.15 -3.73 1.49
CA ARG A 52 -9.57 -4.10 1.31
C ARG A 52 -10.09 -5.10 2.35
N GLN A 53 -9.22 -5.73 3.11
CA GLN A 53 -9.56 -6.84 4.00
C GLN A 53 -9.87 -6.32 5.40
N THR A 54 -9.06 -5.41 5.92
CA THR A 54 -9.16 -4.84 7.26
C THR A 54 -9.56 -3.37 7.25
N PHE A 55 -9.62 -2.73 6.08
CA PHE A 55 -9.93 -1.29 5.93
C PHE A 55 -8.97 -0.39 6.72
N THR A 56 -7.75 -0.87 6.93
CA THR A 56 -6.66 -0.12 7.56
C THR A 56 -6.03 0.83 6.54
N SER A 57 -5.46 1.94 7.01
CA SER A 57 -4.84 2.97 6.16
C SER A 57 -3.33 2.97 6.33
N TRP A 58 -2.60 3.06 5.23
CA TRP A 58 -1.15 2.88 5.20
C TRP A 58 -0.46 4.06 4.53
N GLU A 59 0.66 4.53 5.10
CA GLU A 59 1.51 5.56 4.48
C GLU A 59 2.34 4.94 3.35
N GLN A 60 2.23 5.45 2.12
CA GLN A 60 2.85 4.86 0.94
C GLN A 60 4.37 4.91 0.96
N ALA A 61 4.95 5.96 1.54
CA ALA A 61 6.40 6.15 1.60
C ALA A 61 7.10 5.07 2.44
N VAL A 62 6.44 4.56 3.47
CA VAL A 62 7.05 3.63 4.45
C VAL A 62 6.35 2.28 4.55
N GLY A 63 5.15 2.14 3.99
CA GLY A 63 4.38 0.89 4.05
C GLY A 63 3.98 0.50 5.47
N GLN A 64 3.62 1.48 6.31
CA GLN A 64 3.18 1.25 7.69
C GLN A 64 1.71 1.64 7.87
N ASP A 65 0.98 0.86 8.67
CA ASP A 65 -0.37 1.22 9.12
C ASP A 65 -0.28 2.49 9.98
N ILE A 66 -1.17 3.43 9.68
CA ILE A 66 -1.34 4.70 10.38
C ILE A 66 -2.74 4.84 11.00
N VAL A 67 -3.71 4.02 10.57
CA VAL A 67 -5.08 3.96 11.09
C VAL A 67 -5.64 2.55 10.88
N GLY A 68 -5.74 1.75 11.94
CA GLY A 68 -6.59 0.55 11.93
C GLY A 68 -6.12 -0.67 12.74
N ASN A 69 -4.86 -0.80 13.14
CA ASN A 69 -4.37 -1.48 14.37
C ASN A 69 -2.84 -1.47 14.46
#